data_AF-A0A151GCD4-F1
#
_entry.id   AF-A0A151GCD4-F1
#
_cell.length_a   1.000
_cell.length_b   1.000
_cell.length_c   1.000
_cell.angle_alpha   90.00
_cell.angle_beta   90.00
_cell.angle_gamma   90.00
#
_symmetry.space_group_name_H-M   'P 1'
#
loop_
_entity.id
_entity.type
_entity.pdbx_description
1 polymer ?
#
loop_
_entity_poly.entity_id
_entity_poly.type
_entity_poly.pdbx_seq_one_letter_code
_entity_poly.pdbx_strand_id
1 'polypeptide(L)'
;MRSIGRVHHLWIARHGIKSSLAGAKAIASAAAPSTATATAISTASPAGQDHHYPTISAPLLLTSSPIARRPRRSLSPIPPRHSTSAYSMSAAGAWGAWQAKPSGFTQLVVKAMKQLQVFPSFGRAPGAAQAWLKYPEELADRSWDNVGLLVDNTEAEGTKPKVLVTNDLTYQVAVDAIRQGVSVIVSYHPFIFSGLKSITHKDAQQATLLRLAAAGIAVYCPHTAVDAAPKGLNSWLADVVSGPHQSARSVAIPCSAASDPPAGYGAVGHFDAPVPLTEIIKRLAEKLGGLRHVMVASPVGADVQTTAVRSFAVCAGSGYDVLKGADVDLLVTGETSHHSALRAIQQGRTLVQVFHSNSERGFLNEVLRPTLEAELRMVEPEAEVVLSEYDQDPFKILDVTELA
;
A
#
# COMPACT_ATOMS: atom_id res chain seq x y z
N MET A 1 -54.86 6.09 -11.79
CA MET A 1 -54.40 5.79 -13.17
C MET A 1 -52.93 6.22 -13.24
N ARG A 2 -51.95 5.28 -13.18
CA ARG A 2 -51.18 4.71 -14.33
C ARG A 2 -50.63 5.82 -15.25
N SER A 3 -49.36 5.94 -15.64
CA SER A 3 -48.20 5.02 -15.79
C SER A 3 -46.90 5.86 -15.90
N ILE A 4 -45.75 5.52 -15.29
CA ILE A 4 -44.63 4.65 -15.76
C ILE A 4 -43.91 5.07 -17.07
N GLY A 5 -42.59 5.28 -16.95
CA GLY A 5 -41.52 4.93 -17.92
C GLY A 5 -41.00 6.08 -18.80
N ARG A 6 -39.71 6.24 -19.12
CA ARG A 6 -38.50 5.41 -18.99
C ARG A 6 -37.23 6.26 -18.98
N VAL A 7 -36.19 5.64 -18.42
CA VAL A 7 -34.76 5.95 -18.46
C VAL A 7 -34.19 5.83 -19.88
N HIS A 8 -33.25 6.71 -20.24
CA HIS A 8 -32.17 6.39 -21.19
C HIS A 8 -30.82 6.87 -20.62
N HIS A 9 -29.92 5.91 -20.40
CA HIS A 9 -28.49 6.11 -20.22
C HIS A 9 -27.86 6.57 -21.55
N LEU A 10 -26.95 7.55 -21.50
CA LEU A 10 -25.79 7.55 -22.40
C LEU A 10 -24.61 8.33 -21.80
N TRP A 11 -23.52 7.60 -21.60
CA TRP A 11 -22.20 8.05 -21.17
C TRP A 11 -21.38 8.31 -22.44
N ILE A 12 -20.97 9.55 -22.74
CA ILE A 12 -19.91 9.84 -23.72
C ILE A 12 -19.08 11.03 -23.24
N ALA A 13 -17.84 10.74 -22.87
CA ALA A 13 -16.74 11.69 -22.78
C ALA A 13 -16.37 12.18 -24.19
N ARG A 14 -16.42 13.50 -24.44
CA ARG A 14 -15.70 14.16 -25.55
C ARG A 14 -15.46 15.63 -25.20
N HIS A 15 -14.23 15.97 -24.82
CA HIS A 15 -13.68 17.30 -25.10
C HIS A 15 -12.69 17.14 -26.24
N GLY A 16 -13.13 17.58 -27.42
CA GLY A 16 -12.32 17.63 -28.63
C GLY A 16 -11.42 18.86 -28.61
N ILE A 17 -10.13 18.64 -28.81
CA ILE A 17 -9.22 19.67 -29.29
C ILE A 17 -8.98 19.37 -30.77
N LYS A 18 -9.36 20.34 -31.61
CA LYS A 18 -9.25 20.31 -33.06
C LYS A 18 -7.78 20.31 -33.46
N SER A 19 -7.47 19.42 -34.40
CA SER A 19 -6.24 19.38 -35.19
C SER A 19 -6.17 20.57 -36.16
N SER A 20 -4.97 21.10 -36.36
CA SER A 20 -4.59 21.77 -37.60
C SER A 20 -3.23 21.22 -38.05
N LEU A 21 -3.26 20.41 -39.11
CA LEU A 21 -2.10 19.99 -39.88
C LEU A 21 -1.77 21.05 -40.93
N ALA A 22 -0.51 21.49 -40.94
CA ALA A 22 0.28 21.92 -42.10
C ALA A 22 1.72 21.99 -41.56
N GLY A 23 2.76 21.39 -42.10
CA GLY A 23 3.02 20.65 -43.31
C GLY A 23 4.52 20.85 -43.56
N ALA A 24 5.35 19.81 -43.52
CA ALA A 24 6.74 19.92 -43.99
C ALA A 24 7.34 18.56 -44.32
N LYS A 25 7.89 18.54 -45.53
CA LYS A 25 8.50 17.48 -46.33
C LYS A 25 9.51 16.57 -45.62
N ALA A 26 9.46 15.32 -46.04
CA ALA A 26 10.52 14.33 -45.97
C ALA A 26 11.80 14.78 -46.70
N ILE A 27 12.95 14.43 -46.13
CA ILE A 27 14.20 14.23 -46.86
C ILE A 27 14.77 12.89 -46.41
N ALA A 28 14.79 11.94 -47.34
CA ALA A 28 15.49 10.68 -47.22
C ALA A 28 16.97 10.88 -47.60
N SER A 29 17.88 10.24 -46.87
CA SER A 29 19.24 9.98 -47.31
C SER A 29 19.58 8.52 -47.01
N ALA A 30 20.02 7.83 -48.04
CA ALA A 30 20.29 6.40 -48.10
C ALA A 30 21.78 6.06 -47.88
N ALA A 31 22.02 4.75 -47.69
CA ALA A 31 23.23 3.98 -48.00
C ALA A 31 24.44 4.15 -47.04
N ALA A 32 25.21 3.13 -46.65
CA ALA A 32 25.22 1.67 -46.82
C ALA A 32 26.28 1.07 -45.84
N PRO A 33 26.48 -0.25 -45.78
CA PRO A 33 26.99 -0.99 -44.61
C PRO A 33 28.51 -1.23 -44.60
N SER A 34 29.05 -1.60 -43.43
CA SER A 34 30.35 -2.27 -43.33
C SER A 34 30.25 -3.63 -42.64
N THR A 35 30.97 -4.55 -43.23
CA THR A 35 30.99 -6.00 -43.10
C THR A 35 31.63 -6.53 -41.81
N ALA A 36 31.24 -7.78 -41.50
CA ALA A 36 31.68 -8.62 -40.42
C ALA A 36 33.18 -9.00 -40.43
N THR A 37 33.69 -9.36 -39.25
CA THR A 37 34.71 -10.41 -39.12
C THR A 37 34.49 -11.17 -37.81
N ALA A 38 34.11 -12.43 -37.97
CA ALA A 38 34.17 -13.46 -36.93
C ALA A 38 35.60 -13.99 -36.84
N THR A 39 36.09 -14.20 -35.61
CA THR A 39 37.26 -15.04 -35.36
C THR A 39 36.93 -15.99 -34.21
N ALA A 40 36.93 -17.28 -34.53
CA ALA A 40 36.81 -18.39 -33.58
C ALA A 40 38.20 -18.86 -33.15
N ILE A 41 38.39 -19.10 -31.85
CA ILE A 41 39.45 -19.95 -31.25
C ILE A 41 38.81 -20.54 -29.97
N SER A 42 38.29 -21.77 -29.98
CA SER A 42 38.94 -23.07 -29.69
C SER A 42 39.50 -23.24 -28.27
N THR A 43 38.83 -24.15 -27.53
CA THR A 43 39.30 -25.15 -26.56
C THR A 43 39.91 -24.73 -25.22
N ALA A 44 39.21 -25.06 -24.11
CA ALA A 44 39.55 -26.20 -23.23
C ALA A 44 38.57 -26.30 -22.03
N SER A 45 38.00 -27.49 -21.80
CA SER A 45 37.40 -27.90 -20.51
C SER A 45 38.48 -28.37 -19.53
N PRO A 46 38.19 -28.45 -18.22
CA PRO A 46 37.84 -29.78 -17.69
C PRO A 46 36.78 -29.82 -16.56
N ALA A 47 36.21 -31.03 -16.43
CA ALA A 47 35.78 -31.71 -15.19
C ALA A 47 34.57 -31.16 -14.39
N GLY A 48 33.40 -31.76 -14.66
CA GLY A 48 32.74 -32.72 -13.76
C GLY A 48 32.20 -32.25 -12.41
N GLN A 49 30.88 -32.37 -12.22
CA GLN A 49 30.29 -33.16 -11.13
C GLN A 49 28.79 -33.40 -11.40
N ASP A 50 28.43 -34.67 -11.49
CA ASP A 50 27.07 -35.20 -11.59
C ASP A 50 26.30 -35.01 -10.29
N HIS A 51 25.00 -34.70 -10.36
CA HIS A 51 24.02 -35.30 -9.45
C HIS A 51 22.64 -35.43 -10.10
N HIS A 52 22.09 -36.63 -9.91
CA HIS A 52 20.94 -37.25 -10.53
C HIS A 52 19.59 -36.60 -10.22
N TYR A 53 18.71 -36.54 -11.24
CA TYR A 53 17.25 -36.60 -11.07
C TYR A 53 16.69 -37.74 -11.93
N PRO A 54 15.90 -38.68 -11.38
CA PRO A 54 15.19 -39.64 -12.21
C PRO A 54 13.78 -39.13 -12.55
N THR A 55 13.53 -38.96 -13.83
CA THR A 55 12.20 -39.00 -14.46
C THR A 55 11.96 -40.39 -15.00
N ILE A 56 10.89 -41.09 -14.60
CA ILE A 56 10.27 -42.14 -15.43
C ILE A 56 8.74 -42.12 -15.30
N SER A 57 8.14 -42.27 -16.48
CA SER A 57 6.75 -42.33 -16.92
C SER A 57 5.85 -43.42 -16.31
N ALA A 58 4.54 -43.18 -16.48
CA ALA A 58 3.36 -44.06 -16.28
C ALA A 58 3.38 -45.37 -17.16
N PRO A 59 2.42 -46.34 -17.10
CA PRO A 59 1.01 -46.25 -16.69
C PRO A 59 0.35 -47.47 -15.96
N LEU A 60 -0.97 -47.31 -15.74
CA LEU A 60 -1.96 -48.16 -15.04
C LEU A 60 -1.97 -49.67 -15.35
N LEU A 61 -2.34 -50.47 -14.34
CA LEU A 61 -3.08 -51.74 -14.48
C LEU A 61 -4.12 -51.89 -13.36
N LEU A 62 -5.39 -52.00 -13.75
CA LEU A 62 -6.51 -52.44 -12.90
C LEU A 62 -6.39 -53.94 -12.62
N THR A 63 -6.55 -54.35 -11.36
CA THR A 63 -7.07 -55.68 -11.03
C THR A 63 -8.08 -55.60 -9.89
N SER A 64 -9.17 -56.33 -10.07
CA SER A 64 -10.37 -56.40 -9.24
C SER A 64 -10.40 -57.68 -8.42
N SER A 65 -10.88 -57.61 -7.15
CA SER A 65 -11.67 -58.60 -6.36
C SER A 65 -11.21 -58.68 -4.88
N PRO A 66 -12.00 -59.23 -3.94
CA PRO A 66 -13.44 -59.12 -3.75
C PRO A 66 -13.82 -58.68 -2.31
N ILE A 67 -15.11 -58.43 -2.13
CA ILE A 67 -15.83 -57.98 -0.94
C ILE A 67 -15.60 -58.91 0.27
N ALA A 68 -15.08 -58.37 1.37
CA ALA A 68 -15.08 -59.00 2.70
C ALA A 68 -16.20 -58.42 3.58
N ARG A 69 -17.08 -59.30 4.05
CA ARG A 69 -18.22 -59.01 4.94
C ARG A 69 -17.75 -58.54 6.32
N ARG A 70 -18.26 -57.39 6.78
CA ARG A 70 -18.15 -56.90 8.16
C ARG A 70 -19.01 -57.75 9.12
N PRO A 71 -18.52 -58.11 10.32
CA PRO A 71 -19.39 -58.41 11.45
C PRO A 71 -19.84 -57.10 12.13
N ARG A 72 -21.15 -57.02 12.44
CA ARG A 72 -21.80 -55.88 13.10
C ARG A 72 -21.22 -55.65 14.51
N ARG A 73 -20.60 -54.49 14.74
CA ARG A 73 -20.34 -53.96 16.08
C ARG A 73 -21.62 -53.34 16.65
N SER A 74 -21.82 -53.52 17.96
CA SER A 74 -22.95 -52.99 18.71
C SER A 74 -23.05 -51.47 18.62
N LEU A 75 -24.29 -50.99 18.51
CA LEU A 75 -24.61 -49.57 18.54
C LEU A 75 -24.42 -49.05 19.98
N SER A 76 -23.42 -48.20 20.18
CA SER A 76 -23.32 -47.35 21.37
C SER A 76 -24.36 -46.23 21.29
N PRO A 77 -24.93 -45.76 22.42
CA PRO A 77 -25.93 -44.71 22.41
C PRO A 77 -25.38 -43.38 21.86
N ILE A 78 -26.21 -42.71 21.07
CA ILE A 78 -25.99 -41.37 20.52
C ILE A 78 -25.82 -40.37 21.69
N PRO A 79 -24.78 -39.50 21.70
CA PRO A 79 -24.67 -38.46 22.71
C PRO A 79 -25.80 -37.44 22.53
N PRO A 80 -26.32 -36.82 23.61
CA PRO A 80 -27.44 -35.90 23.50
C PRO A 80 -27.06 -34.72 22.61
N ARG A 81 -28.00 -34.37 21.71
CA ARG A 81 -27.90 -33.20 20.83
C ARG A 81 -27.55 -31.97 21.66
N HIS A 82 -26.54 -31.22 21.22
CA HIS A 82 -26.27 -29.89 21.73
C HIS A 82 -27.58 -29.08 21.74
N SER A 83 -27.89 -28.56 22.92
CA SER A 83 -28.90 -27.53 23.15
C SER A 83 -28.77 -26.45 22.08
N THR A 84 -29.71 -26.43 21.15
CA THR A 84 -30.00 -25.22 20.38
C THR A 84 -30.53 -24.22 21.39
N SER A 85 -29.66 -23.31 21.83
CA SER A 85 -30.07 -22.08 22.51
C SER A 85 -31.14 -21.43 21.63
N ALA A 86 -32.40 -21.58 22.05
CA ALA A 86 -33.51 -20.90 21.43
C ALA A 86 -33.29 -19.41 21.68
N TYR A 87 -32.88 -18.69 20.64
CA TYR A 87 -32.89 -17.23 20.67
C TYR A 87 -34.31 -16.78 21.00
N SER A 88 -34.53 -16.38 22.25
CA SER A 88 -35.80 -15.86 22.70
C SER A 88 -36.02 -14.50 22.04
N MET A 89 -36.93 -14.45 21.06
CA MET A 89 -37.37 -13.20 20.47
C MET A 89 -38.13 -12.31 21.47
N SER A 90 -38.42 -12.77 22.70
CA SER A 90 -39.12 -11.97 23.71
C SER A 90 -38.23 -10.92 24.39
N ALA A 91 -36.91 -10.96 24.20
CA ALA A 91 -35.98 -9.92 24.66
C ALA A 91 -35.75 -8.81 23.62
N ALA A 92 -36.30 -8.95 22.41
CA ALA A 92 -36.23 -7.91 21.39
C ALA A 92 -37.28 -6.83 21.71
N GLY A 93 -36.86 -5.86 22.53
CA GLY A 93 -37.60 -4.61 22.72
C GLY A 93 -37.99 -4.00 21.37
N ALA A 94 -39.15 -3.35 21.35
CA ALA A 94 -39.79 -2.72 20.21
C ALA A 94 -38.79 -2.18 19.17
N TRP A 95 -38.81 -2.76 17.95
CA TRP A 95 -38.24 -2.24 16.69
C TRP A 95 -37.20 -1.12 16.86
N GLY A 96 -36.09 -1.44 17.53
CA GLY A 96 -34.90 -0.61 17.64
C GLY A 96 -33.78 -1.36 16.97
N ALA A 97 -33.15 -0.74 15.97
CA ALA A 97 -32.10 -1.36 15.17
C ALA A 97 -31.08 -2.10 16.06
N TRP A 98 -30.73 -3.33 15.67
CA TRP A 98 -29.65 -4.11 16.25
C TRP A 98 -28.33 -3.36 16.01
N GLN A 99 -28.06 -2.34 16.82
CA GLN A 99 -26.83 -1.56 16.79
C GLN A 99 -25.81 -2.29 17.64
N ALA A 100 -25.15 -3.28 17.03
CA ALA A 100 -23.94 -3.84 17.61
C ALA A 100 -22.86 -2.75 17.62
N LYS A 101 -22.14 -2.63 18.73
CA LYS A 101 -20.95 -1.79 18.81
C LYS A 101 -19.73 -2.62 18.36
N PRO A 102 -18.70 -1.97 17.78
CA PRO A 102 -17.41 -2.62 17.60
C PRO A 102 -16.90 -3.21 18.90
N SER A 103 -16.07 -4.27 18.84
CA SER A 103 -15.36 -4.74 20.03
C SER A 103 -14.55 -3.61 20.70
N GLY A 104 -14.35 -3.70 22.00
CA GLY A 104 -13.60 -2.71 22.79
C GLY A 104 -12.19 -2.52 22.27
N PHE A 105 -11.53 -3.60 21.84
CA PHE A 105 -10.21 -3.54 21.23
C PHE A 105 -10.25 -2.82 19.87
N THR A 106 -11.25 -3.08 19.02
CA THR A 106 -11.42 -2.33 17.76
C THR A 106 -11.65 -0.84 18.01
N GLN A 107 -12.48 -0.48 18.99
CA GLN A 107 -12.67 0.93 19.37
C GLN A 107 -11.37 1.57 19.87
N LEU A 108 -10.56 0.83 20.64
CA LEU A 108 -9.25 1.27 21.12
C LEU A 108 -8.30 1.53 19.94
N VAL A 109 -8.24 0.63 18.95
CA VAL A 109 -7.41 0.81 17.74
C VAL A 109 -7.84 2.02 16.93
N VAL A 110 -9.15 2.18 16.67
CA VAL A 110 -9.68 3.35 15.94
C VAL A 110 -9.36 4.64 16.70
N LYS A 111 -9.56 4.66 18.02
CA LYS A 111 -9.24 5.80 18.86
C LYS A 111 -7.74 6.11 18.82
N ALA A 112 -6.89 5.10 18.98
CA ALA A 112 -5.44 5.24 18.93
C ALA A 112 -5.04 5.87 17.59
N MET A 113 -5.47 5.31 16.45
CA MET A 113 -5.17 5.85 15.12
C MET A 113 -5.56 7.34 14.97
N LYS A 114 -6.75 7.71 15.46
CA LYS A 114 -7.21 9.11 15.47
C LYS A 114 -6.48 10.02 16.45
N GLN A 115 -5.72 9.47 17.39
CA GLN A 115 -5.11 10.20 18.51
C GLN A 115 -3.60 9.94 18.67
N LEU A 116 -2.99 9.26 17.69
CA LEU A 116 -1.60 8.77 17.77
C LEU A 116 -0.63 9.85 18.25
N GLN A 117 0.32 9.45 19.08
CA GLN A 117 1.37 10.33 19.57
C GLN A 117 2.68 9.91 18.92
N VAL A 118 3.06 10.56 17.82
CA VAL A 118 4.32 10.24 17.18
C VAL A 118 5.47 10.90 17.96
N PHE A 119 6.31 10.09 18.60
CA PHE A 119 7.59 10.55 19.14
C PHE A 119 8.58 10.83 18.01
N PRO A 120 9.40 11.89 18.08
CA PRO A 120 10.36 12.19 17.02
C PRO A 120 11.42 11.09 16.93
N SER A 121 11.42 10.35 15.82
CA SER A 121 12.57 9.58 15.37
C SER A 121 13.63 10.57 14.87
N PHE A 122 14.83 10.48 15.46
CA PHE A 122 16.03 11.32 15.23
C PHE A 122 16.19 12.61 16.06
N GLY A 123 17.08 12.52 17.06
CA GLY A 123 18.06 13.57 17.35
C GLY A 123 17.62 14.83 18.12
N ARG A 124 16.39 14.93 18.65
CA ARG A 124 16.00 16.06 19.52
C ARG A 124 15.84 15.66 20.98
N ALA A 125 16.34 16.55 21.85
CA ALA A 125 16.36 16.39 23.30
C ALA A 125 14.96 16.17 23.91
N PRO A 126 14.84 15.36 24.97
CA PRO A 126 13.61 15.22 25.73
C PRO A 126 13.31 16.54 26.45
N GLY A 127 12.23 17.24 26.05
CA GLY A 127 11.81 18.48 26.73
C GLY A 127 11.12 19.54 25.87
N ALA A 128 11.14 19.43 24.53
CA ALA A 128 10.28 20.27 23.70
C ALA A 128 8.82 19.81 23.85
N ALA A 129 7.91 20.75 24.13
CA ALA A 129 6.47 20.50 24.30
C ALA A 129 5.97 19.45 23.30
N GLN A 130 5.39 18.37 23.82
CA GLN A 130 4.87 17.24 23.05
C GLN A 130 3.81 17.75 22.07
N ALA A 131 4.21 18.03 20.83
CA ALA A 131 3.27 18.31 19.75
C ALA A 131 2.68 16.96 19.33
N TRP A 132 1.54 16.61 19.93
CA TRP A 132 0.74 15.43 19.66
C TRP A 132 0.29 15.42 18.19
N LEU A 133 0.61 14.37 17.43
CA LEU A 133 0.30 14.33 15.99
C LEU A 133 -0.60 13.16 15.67
N LYS A 134 -1.88 13.51 15.69
CA LYS A 134 -3.04 12.67 15.43
C LYS A 134 -3.15 12.40 13.93
N TYR A 135 -3.78 11.27 13.55
CA TYR A 135 -4.30 11.06 12.19
C TYR A 135 -5.85 11.17 12.20
N PRO A 136 -6.44 12.36 12.44
CA PRO A 136 -7.88 12.52 12.38
C PRO A 136 -8.37 12.22 10.98
N GLU A 137 -9.43 11.42 10.86
CA GLU A 137 -10.08 11.14 9.57
C GLU A 137 -10.60 12.43 8.90
N GLU A 138 -10.77 13.52 9.66
CA GLU A 138 -11.11 14.85 9.16
C GLU A 138 -10.06 15.45 8.22
N LEU A 139 -8.82 14.96 8.26
CA LEU A 139 -7.76 15.37 7.33
C LEU A 139 -7.83 14.65 5.98
N ALA A 140 -8.59 13.56 5.87
CA ALA A 140 -8.73 12.80 4.63
C ALA A 140 -9.50 13.59 3.56
N ASP A 141 -9.21 13.31 2.29
CA ASP A 141 -9.94 13.92 1.17
C ASP A 141 -11.32 13.28 1.03
N ARG A 142 -12.33 13.92 1.63
CA ARG A 142 -13.71 13.42 1.64
C ARG A 142 -14.39 13.44 0.27
N SER A 143 -13.77 14.03 -0.76
CA SER A 143 -14.38 14.06 -2.10
C SER A 143 -14.29 12.71 -2.83
N TRP A 144 -13.33 11.87 -2.46
CA TRP A 144 -13.11 10.57 -3.10
C TRP A 144 -12.64 9.46 -2.16
N ASP A 145 -12.01 9.78 -1.03
CA ASP A 145 -11.40 8.78 -0.15
C ASP A 145 -12.40 8.08 0.76
N ASN A 146 -12.08 6.85 1.17
CA ASN A 146 -12.89 6.05 2.09
C ASN A 146 -12.07 5.59 3.31
N VAL A 147 -11.87 6.52 4.24
CA VAL A 147 -11.18 6.28 5.51
C VAL A 147 -12.14 5.88 6.65
N GLY A 148 -11.58 5.24 7.66
CA GLY A 148 -12.24 4.88 8.91
C GLY A 148 -12.42 3.38 9.08
N LEU A 149 -13.37 2.99 9.93
CA LEU A 149 -13.72 1.60 10.16
C LEU A 149 -14.59 1.08 8.99
N LEU A 150 -13.97 0.29 8.10
CA LEU A 150 -14.61 -0.21 6.88
C LEU A 150 -15.31 -1.55 7.09
N VAL A 151 -14.80 -2.36 8.02
CA VAL A 151 -15.37 -3.65 8.42
C VAL A 151 -15.30 -3.73 9.93
N ASP A 152 -16.44 -4.03 10.56
CA ASP A 152 -16.54 -4.09 12.02
C ASP A 152 -16.52 -5.53 12.55
N ASN A 153 -16.28 -5.70 13.84
CA ASN A 153 -16.40 -6.94 14.58
C ASN A 153 -17.09 -6.75 15.94
N THR A 154 -17.59 -7.82 16.52
CA THR A 154 -18.17 -7.81 17.87
C THR A 154 -17.26 -8.50 18.87
N GLU A 155 -17.51 -8.30 20.16
CA GLU A 155 -16.85 -9.07 21.21
C GLU A 155 -16.98 -10.57 20.96
N ALA A 156 -15.88 -11.29 21.11
CA ALA A 156 -15.85 -12.75 21.04
C ALA A 156 -14.86 -13.29 22.07
N GLU A 157 -15.23 -14.39 22.71
CA GLU A 157 -14.38 -15.02 23.72
C GLU A 157 -13.09 -15.56 23.08
N GLY A 158 -11.94 -15.26 23.71
CA GLY A 158 -10.63 -15.72 23.24
C GLY A 158 -10.01 -14.90 22.11
N THR A 159 -10.58 -13.75 21.73
CA THR A 159 -9.94 -12.81 20.79
C THR A 159 -8.66 -12.24 21.39
N LYS A 160 -7.58 -12.21 20.60
CA LYS A 160 -6.30 -11.64 21.02
C LYS A 160 -6.25 -10.14 20.70
N PRO A 161 -5.64 -9.29 21.55
CA PRO A 161 -5.43 -7.87 21.25
C PRO A 161 -4.30 -7.67 20.21
N LYS A 162 -4.44 -8.28 19.04
CA LYS A 162 -3.44 -8.24 17.96
C LYS A 162 -3.95 -7.43 16.77
N VAL A 163 -3.12 -6.52 16.29
CA VAL A 163 -3.33 -5.71 15.09
C VAL A 163 -2.34 -6.13 14.01
N LEU A 164 -2.81 -6.27 12.77
CA LEU A 164 -1.95 -6.38 11.59
C LEU A 164 -1.99 -5.07 10.81
N VAL A 165 -0.82 -4.45 10.61
CA VAL A 165 -0.65 -3.28 9.75
C VAL A 165 -0.18 -3.73 8.37
N THR A 166 -0.76 -3.18 7.31
CA THR A 166 -0.40 -3.48 5.93
C THR A 166 -0.65 -2.28 5.01
N ASN A 167 0.07 -2.19 3.90
CA ASN A 167 -0.22 -1.25 2.83
C ASN A 167 -1.50 -1.63 2.09
N ASP A 168 -1.52 -2.87 1.59
CA ASP A 168 -2.57 -3.42 0.73
C ASP A 168 -3.16 -4.70 1.32
N LEU A 169 -4.44 -4.67 1.68
CA LEU A 169 -5.17 -5.86 2.14
C LEU A 169 -5.50 -6.80 0.97
N THR A 170 -4.52 -7.61 0.57
CA THR A 170 -4.68 -8.68 -0.42
C THR A 170 -5.30 -9.94 0.20
N TYR A 171 -5.67 -10.90 -0.64
CA TYR A 171 -6.15 -12.21 -0.19
C TYR A 171 -5.10 -12.92 0.70
N GLN A 172 -3.83 -12.87 0.32
CA GLN A 172 -2.73 -13.48 1.06
C GLN A 172 -2.56 -12.84 2.43
N VAL A 173 -2.61 -11.51 2.51
CA VAL A 173 -2.57 -10.78 3.78
C VAL A 173 -3.77 -11.13 4.66
N ALA A 174 -4.97 -11.26 4.09
CA ALA A 174 -6.15 -11.67 4.84
C ALA A 174 -6.05 -13.10 5.39
N VAL A 175 -5.51 -14.04 4.61
CA VAL A 175 -5.25 -15.42 5.07
C VAL A 175 -4.22 -15.43 6.20
N ASP A 176 -3.17 -14.62 6.09
CA ASP A 176 -2.16 -14.47 7.12
C ASP A 176 -2.75 -13.89 8.41
N ALA A 177 -3.55 -12.82 8.30
CA ALA A 177 -4.27 -12.21 9.42
C ALA A 177 -5.15 -13.23 10.18
N ILE A 178 -5.93 -14.04 9.44
CA ILE A 178 -6.76 -15.09 10.02
C ILE A 178 -5.90 -16.15 10.72
N ARG A 179 -4.82 -16.60 10.08
CA ARG A 179 -3.90 -17.60 10.65
C ARG A 179 -3.26 -17.12 11.95
N GLN A 180 -2.90 -15.84 12.02
CA GLN A 180 -2.30 -15.23 13.20
C GLN A 180 -3.32 -14.93 14.32
N GLY A 181 -4.62 -15.00 14.01
CA GLY A 181 -5.70 -14.70 14.95
C GLY A 181 -5.73 -13.23 15.35
N VAL A 182 -5.51 -12.32 14.40
CA VAL A 182 -5.57 -10.87 14.64
C VAL A 182 -7.02 -10.43 14.81
N SER A 183 -7.26 -9.39 15.61
CA SER A 183 -8.61 -8.84 15.81
C SER A 183 -8.89 -7.66 14.90
N VAL A 184 -7.85 -6.93 14.50
CA VAL A 184 -7.99 -5.73 13.65
C VAL A 184 -6.89 -5.72 12.59
N ILE A 185 -7.25 -5.38 11.36
CA ILE A 185 -6.32 -5.02 10.29
C ILE A 185 -6.36 -3.50 10.12
N VAL A 186 -5.19 -2.86 10.15
CA VAL A 186 -5.02 -1.48 9.73
C VAL A 186 -4.41 -1.50 8.32
N SER A 187 -5.25 -1.31 7.31
CA SER A 187 -4.86 -1.28 5.89
C SER A 187 -4.66 0.16 5.47
N TYR A 188 -3.45 0.53 5.02
CA TYR A 188 -3.13 1.88 4.58
C TYR A 188 -4.05 2.30 3.44
N HIS A 189 -4.13 1.49 2.38
CA HIS A 189 -5.08 1.68 1.30
C HIS A 189 -6.48 1.20 1.69
N PRO A 190 -7.53 1.90 1.27
CA PRO A 190 -8.90 1.54 1.60
C PRO A 190 -9.27 0.26 0.88
N PHE A 191 -9.43 -0.81 1.66
CA PHE A 191 -9.86 -2.10 1.14
C PHE A 191 -11.23 -2.02 0.47
N ILE A 192 -12.08 -1.07 0.83
CA ILE A 192 -13.32 -0.75 0.12
C ILE A 192 -13.14 0.65 -0.49
N PHE A 193 -12.64 0.76 -1.72
CA PHE A 193 -12.43 2.07 -2.34
C PHE A 193 -13.73 2.68 -2.88
N SER A 194 -14.64 1.86 -3.40
CA SER A 194 -15.93 2.30 -3.93
C SER A 194 -17.08 1.50 -3.31
N GLY A 195 -18.27 2.10 -3.28
CA GLY A 195 -19.45 1.50 -2.65
C GLY A 195 -19.84 0.17 -3.29
N LEU A 196 -19.77 -0.91 -2.50
CA LEU A 196 -20.17 -2.25 -2.93
C LEU A 196 -21.69 -2.35 -3.02
N LYS A 197 -22.21 -2.84 -4.16
CA LYS A 197 -23.65 -3.12 -4.34
C LYS A 197 -24.06 -4.53 -3.95
N SER A 198 -23.08 -5.43 -3.80
CA SER A 198 -23.25 -6.80 -3.33
C SER A 198 -21.95 -7.29 -2.71
N ILE A 199 -22.03 -8.29 -1.84
CA ILE A 199 -20.87 -8.98 -1.28
C ILE A 199 -21.05 -10.48 -1.55
N THR A 200 -20.24 -11.03 -2.44
CA THR A 200 -20.36 -12.43 -2.90
C THR A 200 -18.99 -13.06 -3.14
N HIS A 201 -18.94 -14.38 -3.33
CA HIS A 201 -17.71 -15.09 -3.70
C HIS A 201 -17.30 -14.96 -5.18
N LYS A 202 -18.03 -14.16 -5.98
CA LYS A 202 -17.73 -13.98 -7.42
C LYS A 202 -16.58 -13.02 -7.69
N ASP A 203 -16.27 -12.18 -6.71
CA ASP A 203 -15.21 -11.19 -6.77
C ASP A 203 -14.21 -11.45 -5.63
N ALA A 204 -12.92 -11.27 -5.91
CA ALA A 204 -11.84 -11.65 -4.98
C ALA A 204 -11.82 -10.77 -3.73
N GLN A 205 -12.08 -9.46 -3.88
CA GLN A 205 -12.15 -8.50 -2.78
C GLN A 205 -13.37 -8.82 -1.90
N GLN A 206 -14.55 -9.04 -2.49
CA GLN A 206 -15.75 -9.42 -1.75
C GLN A 206 -15.63 -10.78 -1.06
N ALA A 207 -15.00 -11.77 -1.70
CA ALA A 207 -14.75 -13.07 -1.08
C ALA A 207 -13.81 -12.95 0.14
N THR A 208 -12.82 -12.06 0.06
CA THR A 208 -11.90 -11.75 1.16
C THR A 208 -12.65 -11.05 2.30
N LEU A 209 -13.53 -10.09 1.98
CA LEU A 209 -14.41 -9.43 2.96
C LEU A 209 -15.26 -10.44 3.74
N LEU A 210 -15.90 -11.38 3.05
CA LEU A 210 -16.71 -12.43 3.69
C LEU A 210 -15.89 -13.29 4.64
N ARG A 211 -14.64 -13.61 4.29
CA ARG A 211 -13.73 -14.41 5.14
C ARG A 211 -13.34 -13.65 6.40
N LEU A 212 -12.96 -12.37 6.28
CA LEU A 212 -12.60 -11.52 7.42
C LEU A 212 -13.78 -11.32 8.37
N ALA A 213 -14.96 -11.01 7.81
CA ALA A 213 -16.18 -10.86 8.59
C ALA A 213 -16.56 -12.15 9.33
N ALA A 214 -16.48 -13.31 8.65
CA ALA A 214 -16.73 -14.60 9.28
C ALA A 214 -15.71 -14.97 10.36
N ALA A 215 -14.48 -14.45 10.26
CA ALA A 215 -13.42 -14.62 11.26
C ALA A 215 -13.48 -13.60 12.40
N GLY A 216 -14.42 -12.64 12.37
CA GLY A 216 -14.53 -11.61 13.39
C GLY A 216 -13.39 -10.58 13.36
N ILE A 217 -12.81 -10.32 12.19
CA ILE A 217 -11.67 -9.40 12.03
C ILE A 217 -12.17 -8.06 11.49
N ALA A 218 -11.91 -6.99 12.25
CA ALA A 218 -12.20 -5.63 11.82
C ALA A 218 -11.14 -5.11 10.82
N VAL A 219 -11.52 -4.16 9.97
CA VAL A 219 -10.62 -3.48 9.02
C VAL A 219 -10.78 -1.97 9.16
N TYR A 220 -9.72 -1.29 9.56
CA TYR A 220 -9.62 0.17 9.63
C TYR A 220 -8.65 0.70 8.56
N CYS A 221 -8.98 1.86 7.99
CA CYS A 221 -8.16 2.49 6.97
C CYS A 221 -7.91 3.98 7.27
N PRO A 222 -6.64 4.43 7.44
CA PRO A 222 -6.34 5.83 7.65
C PRO A 222 -6.02 6.62 6.36
N HIS A 223 -5.54 5.95 5.30
CA HIS A 223 -5.17 6.49 3.98
C HIS A 223 -4.77 7.98 3.95
N THR A 224 -5.53 8.83 3.26
CA THR A 224 -5.13 10.22 3.03
C THR A 224 -5.11 11.09 4.29
N ALA A 225 -5.72 10.63 5.41
CA ALA A 225 -5.54 11.31 6.69
C ALA A 225 -4.08 11.24 7.16
N VAL A 226 -3.41 10.12 6.91
CA VAL A 226 -1.97 9.95 7.20
C VAL A 226 -1.11 10.69 6.18
N ASP A 227 -1.52 10.77 4.92
CA ASP A 227 -0.82 11.60 3.92
C ASP A 227 -0.81 13.07 4.30
N ALA A 228 -1.95 13.57 4.78
CA ALA A 228 -2.17 14.96 5.11
C ALA A 228 -1.63 15.35 6.48
N ALA A 229 -1.54 14.41 7.41
CA ALA A 229 -1.17 14.71 8.79
C ALA A 229 0.21 15.38 8.88
N PRO A 230 0.37 16.38 9.76
CA PRO A 230 1.70 16.85 10.09
C PRO A 230 2.48 15.69 10.74
N LYS A 231 3.77 15.54 10.40
CA LYS A 231 4.59 14.35 10.71
C LYS A 231 3.99 13.01 10.24
N GLY A 232 3.05 13.04 9.30
CA GLY A 232 2.55 11.87 8.58
C GLY A 232 3.51 11.41 7.48
N LEU A 233 2.98 10.65 6.53
CA LEU A 233 3.78 9.95 5.51
C LEU A 233 4.69 10.89 4.71
N ASN A 234 4.14 12.01 4.21
CA ASN A 234 4.90 12.93 3.37
C ASN A 234 5.95 13.73 4.15
N SER A 235 5.73 13.95 5.45
CA SER A 235 6.75 14.53 6.33
C SER A 235 7.91 13.56 6.55
N TRP A 236 7.61 12.29 6.81
CA TRP A 236 8.63 11.24 6.93
C TRP A 236 9.42 11.06 5.63
N LEU A 237 8.76 11.06 4.46
CA LEU A 237 9.47 10.98 3.18
C LEU A 237 10.36 12.21 2.94
N ALA A 238 9.95 13.39 3.40
CA ALA A 238 10.79 14.58 3.36
C ALA A 238 12.00 14.48 4.31
N ASP A 239 11.86 13.81 5.47
CA ASP A 239 12.99 13.47 6.35
C ASP A 239 13.98 12.54 5.66
N VAL A 240 13.50 11.52 4.95
CA VAL A 240 14.36 10.64 4.14
C VAL A 240 15.11 11.42 3.06
N VAL A 241 14.40 12.29 2.32
CA VAL A 241 15.00 13.13 1.28
C VAL A 241 15.99 14.13 1.85
N SER A 242 15.80 14.61 3.08
CA SER A 242 16.72 15.57 3.70
C SER A 242 17.95 14.92 4.34
N GLY A 243 17.77 13.76 4.98
CA GLY A 243 18.80 13.13 5.80
C GLY A 243 19.39 14.11 6.83
N PRO A 244 20.72 14.20 6.99
CA PRO A 244 21.33 15.13 7.94
C PRO A 244 21.33 16.60 7.48
N HIS A 245 20.89 16.90 6.26
CA HIS A 245 20.92 18.26 5.74
C HIS A 245 19.77 19.09 6.28
N GLN A 246 20.09 20.28 6.77
CA GLN A 246 19.08 21.24 7.22
C GLN A 246 18.23 21.70 6.04
N SER A 247 16.91 21.73 6.24
CA SER A 247 15.97 22.24 5.26
C SER A 247 14.79 22.96 5.93
N ALA A 248 14.42 24.10 5.38
CA ALA A 248 13.12 24.71 5.68
C ALA A 248 12.04 23.93 4.94
N ARG A 249 10.90 23.64 5.60
CA ARG A 249 9.84 22.81 5.01
C ARG A 249 8.45 23.42 5.18
N SER A 250 7.59 23.07 4.23
CA SER A 250 6.16 23.41 4.22
C SER A 250 5.35 22.32 3.55
N VAL A 251 4.03 22.35 3.73
CA VAL A 251 3.10 21.46 3.03
C VAL A 251 2.96 21.92 1.57
N ALA A 252 2.91 20.99 0.62
CA ALA A 252 2.77 21.34 -0.80
C ALA A 252 1.36 21.86 -1.14
N ILE A 253 0.32 21.15 -0.69
CA ILE A 253 -1.08 21.56 -0.81
C ILE A 253 -1.75 21.50 0.57
N PRO A 254 -1.96 22.64 1.25
CA PRO A 254 -2.66 22.68 2.53
C PRO A 254 -4.09 22.12 2.41
N CYS A 255 -4.53 21.34 3.40
CA CYS A 255 -5.93 20.94 3.48
C CYS A 255 -6.74 21.95 4.31
N SER A 256 -8.02 22.14 3.97
CA SER A 256 -8.89 23.12 4.62
C SER A 256 -9.22 22.79 6.08
N ALA A 257 -8.99 21.55 6.49
CA ALA A 257 -9.24 21.08 7.86
C ALA A 257 -8.10 21.43 8.84
N ALA A 258 -7.02 22.07 8.38
CA ALA A 258 -5.79 22.23 9.17
C ALA A 258 -5.76 23.48 10.07
N SER A 259 -5.55 23.25 11.36
CA SER A 259 -5.05 24.20 12.38
C SER A 259 -3.55 23.98 12.62
N ASP A 260 -2.85 24.93 13.26
CA ASP A 260 -1.42 24.86 13.64
C ASP A 260 -1.07 23.57 14.43
N PRO A 261 -0.12 22.71 13.97
CA PRO A 261 0.78 22.88 12.81
C PRO A 261 0.12 22.55 11.44
N PRO A 262 0.58 23.16 10.33
CA PRO A 262 -0.01 22.98 9.00
C PRO A 262 -0.12 21.51 8.58
N ALA A 263 -1.29 21.14 8.05
CA ALA A 263 -1.59 19.83 7.49
C ALA A 263 -1.98 19.94 6.02
N GLY A 264 -1.75 18.89 5.25
CA GLY A 264 -2.11 18.76 3.85
C GLY A 264 -1.15 17.86 3.08
N TYR A 265 -1.35 17.79 1.77
CA TYR A 265 -0.74 16.79 0.91
C TYR A 265 0.64 17.21 0.42
N GLY A 266 1.57 16.26 0.43
CA GLY A 266 2.95 16.47 0.01
C GLY A 266 3.73 17.43 0.90
N ALA A 267 5.05 17.44 0.73
CA ALA A 267 5.93 18.37 1.42
C ALA A 267 6.89 19.02 0.43
N VAL A 268 7.20 20.30 0.65
CA VAL A 268 8.19 21.08 -0.10
C VAL A 268 9.29 21.48 0.86
N GLY A 269 10.54 21.35 0.44
CA GLY A 269 11.71 21.73 1.22
C GLY A 269 12.75 22.52 0.44
N HIS A 270 13.50 23.37 1.15
CA HIS A 270 14.66 24.08 0.63
C HIS A 270 15.85 23.84 1.56
N PHE A 271 16.96 23.34 0.99
CA PHE A 271 18.21 23.10 1.70
C PHE A 271 19.01 24.40 1.88
N ASP A 272 19.70 24.51 3.01
CA ASP A 272 20.61 25.65 3.25
C ASP A 272 21.78 25.67 2.25
N ALA A 273 22.26 24.48 1.86
CA ALA A 273 23.31 24.26 0.87
C ALA A 273 22.90 23.20 -0.18
N PRO A 274 23.42 23.25 -1.42
CA PRO A 274 23.14 22.23 -2.43
C PRO A 274 23.53 20.82 -1.96
N VAL A 275 22.66 19.85 -2.17
CA VAL A 275 22.86 18.44 -1.80
C VAL A 275 23.03 17.59 -3.07
N PRO A 276 24.05 16.72 -3.17
CA PRO A 276 24.21 15.83 -4.32
C PRO A 276 22.99 14.90 -4.50
N LEU A 277 22.48 14.79 -5.72
CA LEU A 277 21.35 13.93 -6.05
C LEU A 277 21.64 12.45 -5.76
N THR A 278 22.88 12.02 -5.98
CA THR A 278 23.33 10.64 -5.70
C THR A 278 23.22 10.29 -4.22
N GLU A 279 23.44 11.25 -3.32
CA GLU A 279 23.26 11.04 -1.88
C GLU A 279 21.78 10.82 -1.55
N ILE A 280 20.91 11.67 -2.11
CA ILE A 280 19.45 11.56 -1.90
C ILE A 280 18.92 10.21 -2.42
N ILE A 281 19.33 9.80 -3.63
CA ILE A 281 18.91 8.51 -4.22
C ILE A 281 19.36 7.33 -3.35
N LYS A 282 20.60 7.34 -2.83
CA LYS A 282 21.10 6.29 -1.94
C LYS A 282 20.29 6.20 -0.64
N ARG A 283 19.96 7.34 -0.03
CA ARG A 283 19.13 7.38 1.18
C ARG A 283 17.72 6.87 0.93
N LEU A 284 17.10 7.27 -0.19
CA LEU A 284 15.81 6.75 -0.62
C LEU A 284 15.87 5.23 -0.81
N ALA A 285 16.86 4.74 -1.55
CA ALA A 285 17.02 3.31 -1.78
C ALA A 285 17.16 2.51 -0.47
N GLU A 286 17.99 2.98 0.46
CA GLU A 286 18.16 2.35 1.77
C GLU A 286 16.86 2.35 2.59
N LYS A 287 16.21 3.52 2.71
CA LYS A 287 15.02 3.70 3.55
C LYS A 287 13.75 3.06 3.02
N LEU A 288 13.64 2.86 1.71
CA LEU A 288 12.45 2.31 1.06
C LEU A 288 12.56 0.81 0.78
N GLY A 289 13.25 0.09 1.68
CA GLY A 289 13.36 -1.37 1.65
C GLY A 289 14.56 -1.89 0.84
N GLY A 290 15.63 -1.10 0.70
CA GLY A 290 16.85 -1.53 -0.01
C GLY A 290 16.66 -1.64 -1.52
N LEU A 291 16.07 -0.61 -2.15
CA LEU A 291 15.84 -0.58 -3.60
C LEU A 291 17.16 -0.74 -4.37
N ARG A 292 17.27 -1.80 -5.17
CA ARG A 292 18.43 -2.01 -6.06
C ARG A 292 18.44 -1.07 -7.25
N HIS A 293 17.26 -0.63 -7.69
CA HIS A 293 17.07 0.24 -8.85
C HIS A 293 16.08 1.34 -8.50
N VAL A 294 16.36 2.55 -8.99
CA VAL A 294 15.50 3.73 -8.83
C VAL A 294 15.32 4.36 -10.21
N MET A 295 14.09 4.76 -10.52
CA MET A 295 13.77 5.41 -11.79
C MET A 295 14.00 6.91 -11.67
N VAL A 296 14.79 7.48 -12.57
CA VAL A 296 15.12 8.91 -12.58
C VAL A 296 14.85 9.49 -13.96
N ALA A 297 14.08 10.57 -14.02
CA ALA A 297 13.92 11.39 -15.21
C ALA A 297 14.62 12.73 -14.97
N SER A 298 15.59 13.03 -15.83
CA SER A 298 16.44 14.23 -15.71
C SER A 298 16.22 15.20 -16.87
N PRO A 299 16.39 16.52 -16.65
CA PRO A 299 16.45 17.49 -17.74
C PRO A 299 17.51 17.12 -18.80
N VAL A 300 17.28 17.54 -20.04
CA VAL A 300 18.23 17.27 -21.14
C VAL A 300 19.60 17.88 -20.81
N GLY A 301 20.65 17.06 -20.85
CA GLY A 301 22.02 17.47 -20.55
C GLY A 301 22.40 17.42 -19.07
N ALA A 302 21.46 17.11 -18.17
CA ALA A 302 21.77 16.87 -16.76
C ALA A 302 22.29 15.44 -16.55
N ASP A 303 23.34 15.31 -15.74
CA ASP A 303 23.89 14.02 -15.32
C ASP A 303 23.61 13.82 -13.82
N VAL A 304 22.98 12.70 -13.47
CA VAL A 304 22.67 12.32 -12.09
C VAL A 304 23.90 12.33 -11.20
N GLN A 305 25.08 11.98 -11.73
CA GLN A 305 26.32 11.90 -10.95
C GLN A 305 26.83 13.27 -10.49
N THR A 306 26.54 14.32 -11.26
CA THR A 306 27.05 15.68 -11.01
C THR A 306 25.96 16.65 -10.55
N THR A 307 24.69 16.26 -10.66
CA THR A 307 23.55 17.08 -10.25
C THR A 307 23.53 17.28 -8.73
N ALA A 308 23.37 18.53 -8.30
CA ALA A 308 23.07 18.91 -6.92
C ALA A 308 21.77 19.72 -6.88
N VAL A 309 20.99 19.55 -5.82
CA VAL A 309 19.66 20.13 -5.66
C VAL A 309 19.61 21.04 -4.44
N ARG A 310 18.94 22.19 -4.54
CA ARG A 310 18.70 23.11 -3.41
C ARG A 310 17.28 23.03 -2.89
N SER A 311 16.36 22.51 -3.69
CA SER A 311 14.95 22.44 -3.36
C SER A 311 14.34 21.13 -3.80
N PHE A 312 13.35 20.66 -3.06
CA PHE A 312 12.67 19.40 -3.34
C PHE A 312 11.19 19.48 -3.00
N ALA A 313 10.39 18.63 -3.65
CA ALA A 313 9.03 18.34 -3.24
C ALA A 313 8.77 16.84 -3.28
N VAL A 314 8.08 16.32 -2.26
CA VAL A 314 7.77 14.90 -2.12
C VAL A 314 6.29 14.65 -1.92
N CYS A 315 5.78 13.60 -2.54
CA CYS A 315 4.46 13.05 -2.27
C CYS A 315 4.50 11.56 -2.54
N ALA A 316 4.34 10.74 -1.51
CA ALA A 316 4.27 9.28 -1.64
C ALA A 316 3.08 8.86 -2.54
N GLY A 317 3.10 7.61 -2.99
CA GLY A 317 2.10 7.06 -3.89
C GLY A 317 2.05 7.75 -5.25
N SER A 318 0.83 8.03 -5.73
CA SER A 318 0.53 8.66 -7.01
C SER A 318 0.53 10.21 -6.91
N GLY A 319 1.68 10.79 -6.55
CA GLY A 319 1.75 12.16 -6.02
C GLY A 319 1.99 13.30 -7.01
N TYR A 320 2.18 13.04 -8.30
CA TYR A 320 2.59 14.10 -9.24
C TYR A 320 1.61 15.29 -9.32
N ASP A 321 0.31 15.04 -9.24
CA ASP A 321 -0.69 16.11 -9.28
C ASP A 321 -0.65 17.03 -8.06
N VAL A 322 -0.16 16.52 -6.92
CA VAL A 322 0.13 17.31 -5.72
C VAL A 322 1.36 18.19 -5.94
N LEU A 323 2.37 17.65 -6.63
CA LEU A 323 3.69 18.28 -6.75
C LEU A 323 3.85 19.22 -7.96
N LYS A 324 3.03 19.08 -9.01
CA LYS A 324 3.24 19.77 -10.29
C LYS A 324 3.32 21.30 -10.17
N GLY A 325 2.69 21.88 -9.16
CA GLY A 325 2.70 23.31 -8.88
C GLY A 325 3.95 23.81 -8.13
N ALA A 326 4.70 22.92 -7.48
CA ALA A 326 5.89 23.29 -6.71
C ALA A 326 7.04 23.67 -7.63
N ASP A 327 7.68 24.82 -7.38
CA ASP A 327 8.86 25.25 -8.14
C ASP A 327 10.14 24.83 -7.44
N VAL A 328 10.61 23.62 -7.77
CA VAL A 328 11.72 22.95 -7.10
C VAL A 328 12.61 22.19 -8.09
N ASP A 329 13.85 21.93 -7.69
CA ASP A 329 14.84 21.21 -8.50
C ASP A 329 14.53 19.71 -8.58
N LEU A 330 14.00 19.14 -7.49
CA LEU A 330 13.75 17.70 -7.34
C LEU A 330 12.30 17.40 -6.97
N LEU A 331 11.68 16.48 -7.71
CA LEU A 331 10.41 15.86 -7.36
C LEU A 331 10.65 14.41 -6.95
N VAL A 332 10.06 13.95 -5.85
CA VAL A 332 10.09 12.53 -5.43
C VAL A 332 8.67 12.03 -5.23
N THR A 333 8.30 10.94 -5.91
CA THR A 333 6.98 10.33 -5.76
C THR A 333 7.06 8.83 -5.99
N GLY A 334 6.01 8.07 -5.64
CA GLY A 334 5.97 6.64 -5.92
C GLY A 334 5.87 6.37 -7.42
N GLU A 335 4.90 7.00 -8.07
CA GLU A 335 4.65 6.82 -9.50
C GLU A 335 4.10 8.08 -10.21
N THR A 336 4.19 8.08 -11.53
CA THR A 336 3.60 9.11 -12.41
C THR A 336 3.50 8.62 -13.84
N SER A 337 2.71 9.32 -14.66
CA SER A 337 2.58 9.03 -16.08
C SER A 337 3.82 9.45 -16.88
N HIS A 338 4.01 8.84 -18.05
CA HIS A 338 5.06 9.24 -19.00
C HIS A 338 5.03 10.73 -19.35
N HIS A 339 3.83 11.28 -19.63
CA HIS A 339 3.70 12.70 -19.99
C HIS A 339 3.98 13.64 -18.82
N SER A 340 3.64 13.23 -17.60
CA SER A 340 3.97 13.96 -16.37
C SER A 340 5.48 14.01 -16.14
N ALA A 341 6.19 12.90 -16.37
CA ALA A 341 7.65 12.86 -16.32
C ALA A 341 8.29 13.76 -17.38
N LEU A 342 7.82 13.69 -18.64
CA LEU A 342 8.28 14.58 -19.72
C LEU A 342 8.05 16.06 -19.38
N ARG A 343 6.91 16.39 -18.80
CA ARG A 343 6.60 17.75 -18.37
C ARG A 343 7.56 18.24 -17.28
N ALA A 344 7.85 17.41 -16.28
CA ALA A 344 8.79 17.76 -15.21
C ALA A 344 10.17 18.11 -15.76
N ILE A 345 10.71 17.26 -16.64
CA ILE A 345 12.06 17.48 -17.21
C ILE A 345 12.10 18.68 -18.17
N GLN A 346 11.00 18.96 -18.89
CA GLN A 346 10.87 20.16 -19.73
C GLN A 346 10.85 21.45 -18.89
N GLN A 347 10.38 21.37 -17.64
CA GLN A 347 10.40 22.46 -16.68
C GLN A 347 11.75 22.57 -15.94
N GLY A 348 12.77 21.81 -16.35
CA GLY A 348 14.09 21.81 -15.73
C GLY A 348 14.17 21.07 -14.39
N ARG A 349 13.15 20.25 -14.06
CA ARG A 349 13.07 19.53 -12.79
C ARG A 349 13.54 18.09 -12.95
N THR A 350 14.30 17.60 -11.98
CA THR A 350 14.60 16.17 -11.86
C THR A 350 13.44 15.49 -11.15
N LEU A 351 13.05 14.30 -11.60
CA LEU A 351 12.01 13.48 -10.99
C LEU A 351 12.60 12.11 -10.62
N VAL A 352 12.39 11.70 -9.37
CA VAL A 352 12.75 10.38 -8.85
C VAL A 352 11.47 9.61 -8.53
N GLN A 353 11.33 8.41 -9.08
CA GLN A 353 10.23 7.49 -8.81
C GLN A 353 10.73 6.27 -8.05
N VAL A 354 10.03 5.93 -6.97
CA VAL A 354 10.44 4.89 -6.01
C VAL A 354 9.39 3.80 -5.80
N PHE A 355 8.50 3.61 -6.79
CA PHE A 355 7.32 2.74 -6.76
C PHE A 355 6.26 3.18 -5.74
N HIS A 356 4.99 2.95 -6.07
CA HIS A 356 3.84 3.44 -5.30
C HIS A 356 3.93 2.99 -3.83
N SER A 357 3.79 1.69 -3.61
CA SER A 357 3.67 1.13 -2.27
C SER A 357 5.00 1.06 -1.53
N ASN A 358 6.14 1.06 -2.23
CA ASN A 358 7.46 1.19 -1.59
C ASN A 358 7.66 2.56 -0.93
N SER A 359 7.10 3.62 -1.51
CA SER A 359 7.15 4.96 -0.91
C SER A 359 6.32 5.10 0.37
N GLU A 360 5.43 4.14 0.65
CA GLU A 360 4.52 4.11 1.80
C GLU A 360 4.96 3.13 2.89
N ARG A 361 5.37 1.91 2.50
CA ARG A 361 5.67 0.80 3.44
C ARG A 361 6.75 1.14 4.47
N GLY A 362 7.75 1.93 4.09
CA GLY A 362 8.81 2.33 5.01
C GLY A 362 8.25 3.10 6.22
N PHE A 363 7.27 3.97 6.01
CA PHE A 363 6.57 4.67 7.09
C PHE A 363 5.74 3.72 7.96
N LEU A 364 5.04 2.76 7.36
CA LEU A 364 4.26 1.78 8.11
C LEU A 364 5.14 0.98 9.08
N ASN A 365 6.34 0.60 8.62
CA ASN A 365 7.29 -0.16 9.42
C ASN A 365 8.02 0.69 10.48
N GLU A 366 8.59 1.82 10.07
CA GLU A 366 9.44 2.65 10.95
C GLU A 366 8.65 3.52 11.92
N VAL A 367 7.43 3.94 11.54
CA VAL A 367 6.65 4.93 12.30
C VAL A 367 5.34 4.34 12.78
N LEU A 368 4.46 3.89 11.89
CA LEU A 368 3.09 3.56 12.26
C LEU A 368 3.04 2.37 13.22
N ARG A 369 3.67 1.24 12.87
CA ARG A 369 3.68 0.02 13.66
C ARG A 369 4.17 0.24 15.09
N PRO A 370 5.41 0.74 15.34
CA PRO A 370 5.90 0.91 16.71
C PRO A 370 5.11 1.96 17.50
N THR A 371 4.66 3.03 16.86
CA THR A 371 3.88 4.08 17.55
C THR A 371 2.50 3.57 17.95
N LEU A 372 1.82 2.84 17.07
CA LEU A 372 0.53 2.23 17.37
C LEU A 372 0.65 1.20 18.48
N GLU A 373 1.68 0.36 18.45
CA GLU A 373 1.90 -0.62 19.53
C GLU A 373 2.11 0.05 20.89
N ALA A 374 2.93 1.11 20.93
CA ALA A 374 3.18 1.85 22.15
C ALA A 374 1.89 2.47 22.71
N GLU A 375 1.07 3.11 21.87
CA GLU A 375 -0.21 3.70 22.29
C GLU A 375 -1.21 2.64 22.79
N LEU A 376 -1.32 1.51 22.10
CA LEU A 376 -2.24 0.44 22.51
C LEU A 376 -1.83 -0.15 23.86
N ARG A 377 -0.54 -0.36 24.09
CA ARG A 377 -0.01 -0.92 25.35
C ARG A 377 -0.22 -0.03 26.57
N MET A 378 -0.52 1.25 26.39
CA MET A 378 -0.92 2.13 27.50
C MET A 378 -2.26 1.75 28.12
N VAL A 379 -3.12 1.05 27.37
CA VAL A 379 -4.47 0.64 27.81
C VAL A 379 -4.60 -0.89 27.85
N GLU A 380 -4.01 -1.58 26.88
CA GLU A 380 -4.04 -3.04 26.73
C GLU A 380 -2.59 -3.58 26.71
N PRO A 381 -2.01 -3.96 27.87
CA PRO A 381 -0.59 -4.32 27.97
C PRO A 381 -0.15 -5.47 27.06
N GLU A 382 -1.06 -6.40 26.76
CA GLU A 382 -0.79 -7.56 25.89
C GLU A 382 -0.96 -7.24 24.39
N ALA A 383 -1.23 -5.97 24.04
CA ALA A 383 -1.40 -5.57 22.66
C ALA A 383 -0.13 -5.82 21.83
N GLU A 384 -0.34 -6.35 20.62
CA GLU A 384 0.72 -6.65 19.65
C GLU A 384 0.37 -6.04 18.30
N VAL A 385 1.34 -5.36 17.67
CA VAL A 385 1.18 -4.82 16.31
C VAL A 385 2.23 -5.42 15.39
N VAL A 386 1.77 -6.20 14.42
CA VAL A 386 2.61 -6.92 13.45
C VAL A 386 2.43 -6.36 12.04
N LEU A 387 3.41 -6.61 11.18
CA LEU A 387 3.29 -6.43 9.74
C LEU A 387 3.02 -7.79 9.08
N SER A 388 2.34 -7.81 7.94
CA SER A 388 2.24 -9.05 7.15
C SER A 388 3.51 -9.28 6.33
N GLU A 389 4.01 -10.52 6.34
CA GLU A 389 5.12 -10.93 5.45
C GLU A 389 4.67 -11.00 3.97
N TYR A 390 3.36 -11.10 3.74
CA TYR A 390 2.75 -11.18 2.41
C TYR A 390 2.41 -9.79 1.82
N ASP A 391 2.64 -8.72 2.57
CA ASP A 391 2.51 -7.36 2.07
C ASP A 391 3.73 -7.02 1.22
N GLN A 392 3.55 -7.06 -0.10
CA GLN A 392 4.62 -6.90 -1.08
C GLN A 392 4.14 -6.01 -2.23
N ASP A 393 5.09 -5.36 -2.89
CA ASP A 393 4.79 -4.62 -4.12
C ASP A 393 4.29 -5.58 -5.20
N PRO A 394 3.24 -5.22 -5.98
CA PRO A 394 2.74 -6.08 -7.04
C PRO A 394 3.73 -6.25 -8.21
N PHE A 395 4.77 -5.40 -8.30
CA PHE A 395 5.78 -5.45 -9.34
C PHE A 395 7.08 -6.08 -8.84
N LYS A 396 7.63 -6.99 -9.64
CA LYS A 396 8.99 -7.51 -9.47
C LYS A 396 9.90 -6.91 -10.53
N ILE A 397 11.01 -6.31 -10.11
CA ILE A 397 12.06 -5.85 -11.02
C ILE A 397 12.89 -7.07 -11.43
N LEU A 398 12.89 -7.38 -12.73
CA LEU A 398 13.65 -8.48 -13.31
C LEU A 398 14.81 -7.91 -14.12
N ASP A 399 16.01 -8.44 -13.88
CA ASP A 399 17.10 -8.30 -14.85
C ASP A 399 16.87 -9.34 -15.96
N VAL A 400 16.61 -8.86 -17.17
CA VAL A 400 16.33 -9.74 -18.32
C VAL A 400 17.54 -10.62 -18.66
N THR A 401 18.75 -10.18 -18.32
CA THR A 401 19.97 -10.97 -18.53
C THR A 401 20.12 -12.12 -17.53
N GLU A 402 19.37 -12.08 -16.42
CA GLU A 402 19.33 -13.16 -15.41
C GLU A 402 18.18 -14.17 -15.65
N LEU A 403 17.35 -13.96 -16.68
CA LEU A 403 16.26 -14.88 -17.03
C LEU A 403 16.80 -16.07 -17.84
N ALA A 404 16.50 -17.29 -17.36
CA ALA A 404 16.94 -18.55 -17.96
C ALA A 404 16.25 -18.89 -19.29
#